data_AF-A0ABD7ER82-F1
#
_entry.id   AF-A0ABD7ER82-F1
#
_cell.length_a   1.000
_cell.length_b   1.000
_cell.length_c   1.000
_cell.angle_alpha   90.00
_cell.angle_beta   90.00
_cell.angle_gamma   90.00
#
_symmetry.space_group_name_H-M   'P 1'
#
loop_
_entity.id
_entity.type
_entity.pdbx_description
1 polymer ?
#
loop_
_entity_poly.entity_id
_entity_poly.type
_entity_poly.pdbx_seq_one_letter_code
_entity_poly.pdbx_strand_id
1 'polypeptide(L)'
;MELLIEGSLWQPHWNEVVGHWQQQGHRWQLLLGKEAAATLDHQSAPWAGLTPDGVICPGALLAAWLDGDLLPQHHADPTQQILLSGSASLLTLAREQGLLTLGAVGADLTLDVHADLGALLNRLLARRLQIPSLREPDGDAPLQLRALRAEDEQEIVRYCSDEAIARYTLNIPHPYPPEGARDWLALCWRRAALGLGWSWAITLPHGEAEAPLVGVISLHWNGELAWWVGVPWQGRGIATRAARLVKAFAFDQLHLPAITARHMPQNLASGRVMAKLGMVEQGLRLIDGHQPCEVRYWRLDRRPVLTGALQQALARWLPDERIAVVILCDPAVCETKLPVISLFLADMDADEAQLFSDPQLEAEGYQLRSYPLSRLEVAEPELFHHAGGLLLKDEGDMGLEWLLQFAALLRQGPTLLTLTERRERLGWISRLLADGDGLTAESALPLRHRLMRLLVELPELMDELDGRWHPGPELTFARLARESPSLLNAYQRVLAQPAPDNWRALREQFADRFPECTLPFLDKGAQERRQFVE
;
A
#
# COMPACT_ATOMS: atom_id res chain seq x y z
N MET A 1 12.27 -15.03 14.30
CA MET A 1 12.91 -14.66 13.02
C MET A 1 14.34 -15.11 13.01
N GLU A 2 14.91 -15.31 11.83
CA GLU A 2 16.31 -15.65 11.64
C GLU A 2 16.97 -14.77 10.58
N LEU A 3 18.16 -14.25 10.90
CA LEU A 3 19.03 -13.54 9.97
C LEU A 3 20.14 -14.46 9.47
N LEU A 4 20.27 -14.64 8.16
CA LEU A 4 21.38 -15.35 7.54
C LEU A 4 22.34 -14.30 6.98
N ILE A 5 23.54 -14.17 7.53
CA ILE A 5 24.46 -13.09 7.16
C ILE A 5 25.74 -13.66 6.58
N GLU A 6 26.04 -13.30 5.34
CA GLU A 6 27.32 -13.61 4.72
C GLU A 6 28.46 -12.85 5.41
N GLY A 7 29.45 -13.58 5.92
CA GLY A 7 30.53 -12.99 6.71
C GLY A 7 31.33 -11.90 5.97
N SER A 8 31.36 -11.96 4.63
CA SER A 8 31.98 -10.96 3.77
C SER A 8 31.28 -9.60 3.78
N LEU A 9 29.98 -9.57 4.08
CA LEU A 9 29.18 -8.33 4.16
C LEU A 9 29.23 -7.68 5.54
N TRP A 10 29.66 -8.42 6.57
CA TRP A 10 29.58 -7.97 7.95
C TRP A 10 30.25 -6.60 8.15
N GLN A 11 29.53 -5.70 8.81
CA GLN A 11 30.07 -4.41 9.24
C GLN A 11 30.11 -4.33 10.77
N PRO A 12 31.19 -3.84 11.40
CA PRO A 12 31.29 -3.76 12.87
C PRO A 12 30.17 -2.95 13.54
N HIS A 13 29.61 -1.96 12.84
CA HIS A 13 28.52 -1.13 13.37
C HIS A 13 27.17 -1.87 13.41
N TRP A 14 27.05 -3.06 12.83
CA TRP A 14 25.85 -3.90 12.92
C TRP A 14 25.72 -4.64 14.26
N ASN A 15 26.80 -4.69 15.06
CA ASN A 15 26.81 -5.38 16.37
C ASN A 15 25.65 -4.97 17.27
N GLU A 16 25.31 -3.68 17.32
CA GLU A 16 24.21 -3.18 18.16
C GLU A 16 22.84 -3.67 17.66
N VAL A 17 22.58 -3.56 16.36
CA VAL A 17 21.31 -3.95 15.74
C VAL A 17 21.11 -5.47 15.83
N VAL A 18 22.12 -6.26 15.46
CA VAL A 18 22.03 -7.73 15.50
C VAL A 18 22.03 -8.23 16.96
N GLY A 19 22.71 -7.52 17.86
CA GLY A 19 22.62 -7.78 19.31
C GLY A 19 21.22 -7.56 19.86
N HIS A 20 20.57 -6.46 19.48
CA HIS A 20 19.18 -6.21 19.87
C HIS A 20 18.23 -7.27 19.28
N TRP A 21 18.44 -7.66 18.02
CA TRP A 21 17.72 -8.75 17.37
C TRP A 21 17.82 -10.06 18.17
N GLN A 22 19.02 -10.45 18.59
CA GLN A 22 19.23 -11.66 19.39
C GLN A 22 18.58 -11.55 20.79
N GLN A 23 18.64 -10.39 21.44
CA GLN A 23 17.97 -10.13 22.73
C GLN A 23 16.45 -10.25 22.67
N GLN A 24 15.84 -9.98 21.50
CA GLN A 24 14.40 -10.20 21.25
C GLN A 24 14.04 -11.69 21.05
N GLY A 25 14.98 -12.61 21.24
CA GLY A 25 14.78 -14.05 21.05
C GLY A 25 14.78 -14.47 19.58
N HIS A 26 15.25 -13.60 18.68
CA HIS A 26 15.48 -13.97 17.29
C HIS A 26 16.88 -14.57 17.12
N ARG A 27 17.09 -15.31 16.04
CA ARG A 27 18.37 -15.97 15.75
C ARG A 27 19.10 -15.24 14.63
N TRP A 28 20.41 -15.41 14.60
CA TRP A 28 21.21 -15.08 13.44
C TRP A 28 22.29 -16.15 13.22
N GLN A 29 22.49 -16.51 11.95
CA GLN A 29 23.48 -17.49 11.55
C GLN A 29 24.48 -16.85 10.59
N LEU A 30 25.73 -17.26 10.73
CA LEU A 30 26.82 -16.81 9.90
C LEU A 30 26.96 -17.72 8.67
N LEU A 31 26.96 -17.13 7.48
CA LEU A 31 27.28 -17.85 6.25
C LEU A 31 28.78 -17.70 5.96
N LEU A 32 29.50 -18.81 6.01
CA LEU A 32 30.95 -18.84 5.84
C LEU A 32 31.42 -20.10 5.09
N GLY A 33 32.35 -19.95 4.14
CA GLY A 33 32.89 -21.09 3.38
C GLY A 33 33.58 -22.13 4.28
N LYS A 34 33.57 -23.41 3.88
CA LYS A 34 34.11 -24.53 4.69
C LYS A 34 35.53 -24.31 5.19
N GLU A 35 36.42 -23.78 4.35
CA GLU A 35 37.83 -23.53 4.71
C GLU A 35 37.98 -22.36 5.69
N ALA A 36 37.17 -21.31 5.52
CA ALA A 36 37.14 -20.17 6.42
C ALA A 36 36.48 -20.52 7.77
N ALA A 37 35.52 -21.44 7.80
CA ALA A 37 34.90 -21.93 9.03
C ALA A 37 35.87 -22.79 9.86
N ALA A 38 36.73 -23.58 9.20
CA ALA A 38 37.72 -24.41 9.88
C ALA A 38 38.84 -23.60 10.55
N THR A 39 39.09 -22.37 10.09
CA THR A 39 40.14 -21.47 10.60
C THR A 39 39.59 -20.29 11.40
N LEU A 40 38.28 -20.29 11.68
CA LEU A 40 37.60 -19.18 12.32
C LEU A 40 37.97 -19.06 13.81
N ASP A 41 38.62 -17.97 14.19
CA ASP A 41 38.77 -17.55 15.57
C ASP A 41 37.69 -16.50 15.92
N HIS A 42 36.72 -16.90 16.76
CA HIS A 42 35.62 -16.05 17.17
C HIS A 42 36.05 -14.82 17.99
N GLN A 43 37.23 -14.84 18.61
CA GLN A 43 37.72 -13.73 19.44
C GLN A 43 38.34 -12.61 18.61
N SER A 44 38.79 -12.91 17.39
CA SER A 44 39.43 -11.94 16.48
C SER A 44 38.58 -11.60 15.24
N ALA A 45 37.39 -12.19 15.13
CA ALA A 45 36.49 -11.96 14.00
C ALA A 45 35.84 -10.56 13.99
N PRO A 46 35.36 -10.05 12.84
CA PRO A 46 34.69 -8.74 12.72
C PRO A 46 33.42 -8.58 13.58
N TRP A 47 32.79 -9.69 13.95
CA TRP A 47 31.64 -9.80 14.87
C TRP A 47 32.07 -10.15 16.30
N ALA A 48 33.34 -9.98 16.67
CA ALA A 48 33.83 -10.23 18.02
C ALA A 48 32.99 -9.44 19.04
N GLY A 49 32.42 -10.14 20.01
CA GLY A 49 31.45 -9.59 20.98
C GLY A 49 30.00 -10.01 20.72
N LEU A 50 29.69 -10.54 19.54
CA LEU A 50 28.39 -11.12 19.21
C LEU A 50 28.58 -12.53 18.61
N THR A 51 28.20 -13.57 19.33
CA THR A 51 28.38 -14.95 18.86
C THR A 51 27.19 -15.37 17.97
N PRO A 52 27.43 -15.88 16.75
CA PRO A 52 26.35 -16.42 15.91
C PRO A 52 25.74 -17.66 16.54
N ASP A 53 24.43 -17.85 16.33
CA ASP A 53 23.70 -19.03 16.82
C ASP A 53 24.04 -20.32 16.03
N GLY A 54 24.74 -20.16 14.91
CA GLY A 54 25.17 -21.25 14.03
C GLY A 54 26.04 -20.73 12.88
N VAL A 55 26.82 -21.63 12.28
CA VAL A 55 27.60 -21.35 11.07
C VAL A 55 27.14 -22.31 9.97
N ILE A 56 26.69 -21.75 8.84
CA ILE A 56 26.24 -22.51 7.67
C ILE A 56 27.22 -22.25 6.52
N CYS A 57 27.55 -23.31 5.77
CA CYS A 57 28.30 -23.16 4.54
C CYS A 57 27.39 -22.66 3.41
N PRO A 58 27.69 -21.52 2.74
CA PRO A 58 26.88 -21.01 1.63
C PRO A 58 26.71 -22.04 0.50
N GLY A 59 27.74 -22.82 0.21
CA GLY A 59 27.67 -23.89 -0.81
C GLY A 59 26.78 -25.06 -0.38
N ALA A 60 26.68 -25.35 0.92
CA ALA A 60 25.76 -26.36 1.44
C ALA A 60 24.31 -25.84 1.46
N LEU A 61 24.13 -24.55 1.77
CA LEU A 61 22.83 -23.87 1.69
C LEU A 61 22.32 -23.82 0.25
N LEU A 62 23.20 -23.48 -0.70
CA LEU A 62 22.90 -23.50 -2.13
C LEU A 62 22.55 -24.90 -2.62
N ALA A 63 23.34 -25.91 -2.25
CA ALA A 63 23.05 -27.31 -2.61
C ALA A 63 21.70 -27.76 -2.04
N ALA A 64 21.42 -27.47 -0.76
CA ALA A 64 20.11 -27.76 -0.14
C ALA A 64 18.95 -27.08 -0.88
N TRP A 65 19.12 -25.82 -1.31
CA TRP A 65 18.10 -25.14 -2.08
C TRP A 65 17.92 -25.70 -3.49
N LEU A 66 18.99 -26.11 -4.16
CA LEU A 66 18.95 -26.66 -5.51
C LEU A 66 18.45 -28.11 -5.55
N ASP A 67 18.86 -28.93 -4.59
CA ASP A 67 18.52 -30.37 -4.54
C ASP A 67 17.13 -30.63 -3.93
N GLY A 68 16.49 -29.59 -3.38
CA GLY A 68 15.19 -29.73 -2.70
C GLY A 68 15.27 -30.44 -1.35
N ASP A 69 16.45 -30.91 -0.95
CA ASP A 69 16.75 -31.39 0.39
C ASP A 69 16.75 -30.20 1.36
N LEU A 70 15.58 -29.89 1.91
CA LEU A 70 15.46 -29.04 3.09
C LEU A 70 16.41 -29.62 4.17
N LEU A 71 17.41 -28.85 4.58
CA LEU A 71 18.38 -29.27 5.60
C LEU A 71 17.62 -29.86 6.80
N PRO A 72 17.93 -31.09 7.27
CA PRO A 72 17.03 -31.88 8.11
C PRO A 72 16.68 -31.31 9.50
N GLN A 73 17.15 -30.13 9.87
CA GLN A 73 16.98 -29.58 11.23
C GLN A 73 16.64 -28.10 11.29
N HIS A 74 16.56 -27.39 10.17
CA HIS A 74 16.50 -25.94 10.19
C HIS A 74 15.63 -25.41 9.05
N HIS A 75 14.39 -25.04 9.43
CA HIS A 75 13.46 -24.05 8.84
C HIS A 75 12.21 -24.59 8.13
N ALA A 76 11.08 -24.55 8.87
CA ALA A 76 9.72 -24.88 8.42
C ALA A 76 8.94 -23.67 7.81
N ASP A 77 9.49 -22.45 7.88
CA ASP A 77 8.81 -21.23 7.40
C ASP A 77 9.80 -20.17 6.87
N PRO A 78 10.00 -20.05 5.55
CA PRO A 78 10.90 -19.05 4.95
C PRO A 78 10.43 -17.61 5.15
N THR A 79 9.15 -17.39 5.50
CA THR A 79 8.71 -16.04 5.87
C THR A 79 9.41 -15.55 7.14
N GLN A 80 9.93 -16.45 7.97
CA GLN A 80 10.65 -16.12 9.20
C GLN A 80 12.14 -15.83 8.99
N GLN A 81 12.62 -15.79 7.75
CA GLN A 81 14.05 -15.67 7.44
C GLN A 81 14.37 -14.45 6.59
N ILE A 82 15.54 -13.88 6.82
CA ILE A 82 16.09 -12.77 6.04
C ILE A 82 17.52 -13.13 5.64
N LEU A 83 17.82 -13.13 4.33
CA LEU A 83 19.16 -13.37 3.81
C LEU A 83 19.88 -12.05 3.50
N LEU A 84 21.07 -11.88 4.06
CA LEU A 84 22.05 -10.87 3.71
C LEU A 84 23.19 -11.53 2.94
N SER A 85 23.27 -11.32 1.63
CA SER A 85 24.32 -11.93 0.78
C SER A 85 24.82 -10.98 -0.30
N GLY A 86 26.12 -11.07 -0.62
CA GLY A 86 26.74 -10.36 -1.74
C GLY A 86 26.59 -11.11 -3.06
N SER A 87 26.21 -12.38 -3.02
CA SER A 87 26.06 -13.23 -4.20
C SER A 87 24.71 -13.02 -4.86
N ALA A 88 24.71 -12.49 -6.09
CA ALA A 88 23.49 -12.34 -6.90
C ALA A 88 22.73 -13.67 -7.06
N SER A 89 23.46 -14.79 -7.19
CA SER A 89 22.86 -16.11 -7.33
C SER A 89 22.18 -16.59 -6.05
N LEU A 90 22.81 -16.37 -4.88
CA LEU A 90 22.20 -16.71 -3.59
C LEU A 90 21.00 -15.83 -3.29
N LEU A 91 21.11 -14.53 -3.56
CA LEU A 91 20.01 -13.58 -3.40
C LEU A 91 18.82 -13.94 -4.30
N THR A 92 19.07 -14.26 -5.57
CA THR A 92 18.00 -14.64 -6.51
C THR A 92 17.31 -15.92 -6.07
N LEU A 93 18.08 -16.95 -5.73
CA LEU A 93 17.54 -18.23 -5.31
C LEU A 93 16.80 -18.13 -3.96
N ALA A 94 17.35 -17.42 -2.98
CA ALA A 94 16.67 -17.17 -1.70
C ALA A 94 15.36 -16.43 -1.87
N ARG A 95 15.32 -15.44 -2.78
CA ARG A 95 14.09 -14.73 -3.13
C ARG A 95 13.07 -15.67 -3.78
N GLU A 96 13.51 -16.61 -4.62
CA GLU A 96 12.67 -17.68 -5.19
C GLU A 96 12.21 -18.70 -4.16
N GLN A 97 12.88 -18.80 -3.00
CA GLN A 97 12.45 -19.59 -1.86
C GLN A 97 11.55 -18.81 -0.88
N GLY A 98 11.23 -17.55 -1.19
CA GLY A 98 10.32 -16.71 -0.40
C GLY A 98 10.98 -16.01 0.79
N LEU A 99 12.32 -16.02 0.89
CA LEU A 99 13.05 -15.25 1.89
C LEU A 99 13.06 -13.76 1.52
N LEU A 100 13.04 -12.90 2.54
CA LEU A 100 13.38 -11.49 2.35
C LEU A 100 14.89 -11.35 2.17
N THR A 101 15.31 -10.52 1.22
CA THR A 101 16.72 -10.43 0.82
C THR A 101 17.27 -9.01 0.85
N LEU A 102 18.46 -8.90 1.42
CA LEU A 102 19.28 -7.70 1.49
C LEU A 102 20.64 -8.01 0.87
N GLY A 103 21.14 -7.14 0.00
CA GLY A 103 22.46 -7.36 -0.56
C GLY A 103 22.95 -6.24 -1.46
N ALA A 104 24.24 -6.25 -1.78
CA ALA A 104 24.90 -5.20 -2.56
C ALA A 104 24.27 -4.99 -3.96
N VAL A 105 23.72 -6.06 -4.53
CA VAL A 105 23.06 -6.06 -5.85
C VAL A 105 21.52 -5.95 -5.74
N GLY A 106 20.98 -6.00 -4.52
CA GLY A 106 19.56 -5.87 -4.20
C GLY A 106 18.66 -6.95 -4.79
N ALA A 107 18.13 -7.85 -3.97
CA ALA A 107 17.06 -8.76 -4.42
C ALA A 107 15.66 -8.33 -3.93
N ASP A 108 15.53 -7.70 -2.76
CA ASP A 108 14.34 -6.93 -2.34
C ASP A 108 14.68 -5.50 -1.90
N LEU A 109 15.82 -5.32 -1.22
CA LEU A 109 16.43 -4.02 -0.94
C LEU A 109 17.95 -4.08 -1.12
N THR A 110 18.52 -2.97 -1.57
CA THR A 110 19.98 -2.81 -1.66
C THR A 110 20.57 -2.54 -0.28
N LEU A 111 21.64 -3.26 0.05
CA LEU A 111 22.43 -3.10 1.28
C LEU A 111 23.82 -2.60 0.89
N ASP A 112 24.10 -1.33 1.17
CA ASP A 112 25.42 -0.74 0.98
C ASP A 112 26.24 -0.75 2.30
N VAL A 113 27.54 -0.48 2.20
CA VAL A 113 28.48 -0.54 3.33
C VAL A 113 28.28 0.55 4.40
N HIS A 114 27.51 1.59 4.08
CA HIS A 114 27.15 2.69 4.97
C HIS A 114 25.67 2.66 5.39
N ALA A 115 24.90 1.68 4.89
CA ALA A 115 23.48 1.62 5.12
C ALA A 115 23.16 1.27 6.58
N ASP A 116 22.17 1.97 7.12
CA ASP A 116 21.60 1.64 8.41
C ASP A 116 20.81 0.32 8.31
N LEU A 117 21.44 -0.76 8.78
CA LEU A 117 20.83 -2.10 8.79
C LEU A 117 19.52 -2.11 9.58
N GLY A 118 19.42 -1.37 10.68
CA GLY A 118 18.20 -1.27 11.47
C GLY A 118 17.07 -0.64 10.68
N ALA A 119 17.33 0.48 10.00
CA ALA A 119 16.35 1.13 9.12
C ALA A 119 15.93 0.24 7.94
N LEU A 120 16.86 -0.50 7.34
CA LEU A 120 16.58 -1.43 6.25
C LEU A 120 15.77 -2.64 6.70
N LEU A 121 16.12 -3.24 7.84
CA LEU A 121 15.33 -4.32 8.46
C LEU A 121 13.94 -3.81 8.81
N ASN A 122 13.81 -2.62 9.40
CA ASN A 122 12.51 -2.02 9.69
C ASN A 122 11.69 -1.77 8.42
N ARG A 123 12.30 -1.27 7.33
CA ARG A 123 11.61 -1.11 6.04
C ARG A 123 11.15 -2.43 5.44
N LEU A 124 11.96 -3.49 5.55
CA LEU A 124 11.58 -4.83 5.08
C LEU A 124 10.48 -5.46 5.93
N LEU A 125 10.60 -5.35 7.25
CA LEU A 125 9.64 -5.91 8.19
C LEU A 125 8.32 -5.12 8.17
N ALA A 126 8.35 -3.81 7.96
CA ALA A 126 7.17 -2.98 7.79
C ALA A 126 6.37 -3.34 6.52
N ARG A 127 7.03 -3.86 5.48
CA ARG A 127 6.35 -4.39 4.28
C ARG A 127 5.65 -5.73 4.56
N ARG A 128 6.11 -6.48 5.57
CA ARG A 128 5.63 -7.83 5.85
C ARG A 128 4.23 -7.81 6.46
N LEU A 129 3.20 -7.99 5.63
CA LEU A 129 1.85 -8.26 6.12
C LEU A 129 1.78 -9.69 6.66
N GLN A 130 1.30 -9.82 7.90
CA GLN A 130 0.97 -11.12 8.45
C GLN A 130 -0.32 -11.63 7.79
N ILE A 131 -0.32 -12.89 7.36
CA ILE A 131 -1.53 -13.55 6.87
C ILE A 131 -2.34 -13.99 8.10
N PRO A 132 -3.52 -13.40 8.36
CA PRO A 132 -4.30 -13.74 9.55
C PRO A 132 -4.86 -15.16 9.43
N SER A 133 -4.97 -15.88 10.53
CA SER A 133 -5.74 -17.13 10.55
C SER A 133 -7.22 -16.80 10.69
N LEU A 134 -8.05 -17.37 9.81
CA LEU A 134 -9.50 -17.20 9.84
C LEU A 134 -10.12 -18.56 10.17
N ARG A 135 -11.14 -18.58 11.04
CA ARG A 135 -11.81 -19.81 11.45
C ARG A 135 -13.30 -19.62 11.48
N GLU A 136 -14.06 -20.63 11.09
CA GLU A 136 -15.50 -20.62 11.35
C GLU A 136 -15.79 -20.68 12.85
N PRO A 137 -16.73 -19.85 13.35
CA PRO A 137 -17.00 -19.73 14.78
C PRO A 137 -17.63 -20.98 15.40
N ASP A 138 -18.43 -21.76 14.66
CA ASP A 138 -19.18 -22.91 15.18
C ASP A 138 -19.26 -24.09 14.19
N GLY A 139 -19.26 -25.34 14.73
CA GLY A 139 -19.54 -26.58 13.99
C GLY A 139 -18.80 -27.81 14.53
N ASP A 140 -19.26 -29.03 14.20
CA ASP A 140 -18.57 -30.29 14.55
C ASP A 140 -17.21 -30.44 13.84
N ALA A 141 -17.03 -29.74 12.72
CA ALA A 141 -15.78 -29.69 11.96
C ALA A 141 -15.56 -28.28 11.36
N PRO A 142 -15.14 -27.29 12.17
CA PRO A 142 -14.99 -25.91 11.71
C PRO A 142 -13.84 -25.78 10.72
N LEU A 143 -14.10 -25.17 9.57
CA LEU A 143 -13.07 -24.91 8.57
C LEU A 143 -12.10 -23.85 9.10
N GLN A 144 -10.80 -24.08 8.86
CA GLN A 144 -9.74 -23.12 9.18
C GLN A 144 -9.00 -22.70 7.92
N LEU A 145 -8.69 -21.41 7.86
CA LEU A 145 -7.78 -20.79 6.92
C LEU A 145 -6.53 -20.40 7.68
N ARG A 146 -5.38 -20.92 7.25
CA ARG A 146 -4.07 -20.59 7.82
C ARG A 146 -3.11 -20.18 6.72
N ALA A 147 -2.00 -19.54 7.10
CA ALA A 147 -0.91 -19.31 6.17
C ALA A 147 -0.44 -20.63 5.55
N LEU A 148 -0.07 -20.56 4.27
CA LEU A 148 0.60 -21.66 3.57
C LEU A 148 1.97 -21.92 4.19
N ARG A 149 2.31 -23.20 4.35
CA ARG A 149 3.59 -23.67 4.92
C ARG A 149 4.37 -24.49 3.90
N ALA A 150 5.66 -24.70 4.13
CA ALA A 150 6.48 -25.51 3.23
C ALA A 150 5.96 -26.95 3.13
N GLU A 151 5.43 -27.51 4.23
CA GLU A 151 4.92 -28.88 4.26
C GLU A 151 3.65 -29.08 3.41
N ASP A 152 2.96 -27.99 3.03
CA ASP A 152 1.80 -28.06 2.14
C ASP A 152 2.18 -28.47 0.71
N GLU A 153 3.46 -28.39 0.34
CA GLU A 153 3.97 -28.73 -0.99
C GLU A 153 3.50 -30.11 -1.47
N GLN A 154 3.58 -31.13 -0.61
CA GLN A 154 3.22 -32.50 -0.98
C GLN A 154 1.75 -32.63 -1.41
N GLU A 155 0.83 -32.00 -0.66
CA GLU A 155 -0.59 -32.00 -0.97
C GLU A 155 -0.91 -31.10 -2.18
N ILE A 156 -0.19 -29.98 -2.36
CA ILE A 156 -0.32 -29.12 -3.55
C ILE A 156 0.09 -29.91 -4.80
N VAL A 157 1.25 -30.56 -4.81
CA VAL A 157 1.69 -31.39 -5.94
C VAL A 157 0.66 -32.48 -6.23
N ARG A 158 0.20 -33.19 -5.19
CA ARG A 158 -0.81 -34.24 -5.32
C ARG A 158 -2.10 -33.74 -5.99
N TYR A 159 -2.66 -32.62 -5.54
CA TYR A 159 -3.93 -32.12 -6.09
C TYR A 159 -3.75 -31.40 -7.43
N CYS A 160 -2.73 -30.57 -7.61
CA CYS A 160 -2.49 -29.81 -8.83
C CYS A 160 -2.01 -30.68 -10.00
N SER A 161 -1.48 -31.88 -9.73
CA SER A 161 -1.17 -32.88 -10.75
C SER A 161 -2.41 -33.52 -11.38
N ASP A 162 -3.58 -33.42 -10.73
CA ASP A 162 -4.84 -33.92 -11.27
C ASP A 162 -5.33 -33.00 -12.42
N GLU A 163 -5.50 -33.57 -13.61
CA GLU A 163 -5.99 -32.85 -14.80
C GLU A 163 -7.34 -32.16 -14.52
N ALA A 164 -8.19 -32.73 -13.66
CA ALA A 164 -9.48 -32.14 -13.32
C ALA A 164 -9.36 -30.81 -12.57
N ILE A 165 -8.27 -30.61 -11.81
CA ILE A 165 -7.95 -29.31 -11.19
C ILE A 165 -7.46 -28.36 -12.28
N ALA A 166 -6.40 -28.75 -13.00
CA ALA A 166 -5.74 -27.92 -13.99
C ALA A 166 -6.69 -27.42 -15.09
N ARG A 167 -7.63 -28.28 -15.54
CA ARG A 167 -8.62 -27.99 -16.59
C ARG A 167 -9.41 -26.71 -16.38
N TYR A 168 -9.69 -26.33 -15.13
CA TYR A 168 -10.54 -25.17 -14.81
C TYR A 168 -9.84 -24.08 -14.02
N THR A 169 -8.52 -24.12 -13.99
CA THR A 169 -7.68 -23.14 -13.29
C THR A 169 -6.72 -22.50 -14.27
N LEU A 170 -6.73 -21.17 -14.36
CA LEU A 170 -6.00 -20.43 -15.39
C LEU A 170 -4.48 -20.61 -15.34
N ASN A 171 -3.94 -20.83 -14.15
CA ASN A 171 -2.50 -20.75 -13.90
C ASN A 171 -1.90 -22.06 -13.36
N ILE A 172 -2.66 -23.16 -13.35
CA ILE A 172 -2.13 -24.47 -12.94
C ILE A 172 -1.80 -25.26 -14.21
N PRO A 173 -0.52 -25.46 -14.53
CA PRO A 173 -0.11 -26.21 -15.72
C PRO A 173 -0.46 -27.69 -15.58
N HIS A 174 -0.69 -28.35 -16.72
CA HIS A 174 -0.77 -29.80 -16.80
C HIS A 174 0.07 -30.33 -17.98
N PRO A 175 0.96 -31.30 -17.75
CA PRO A 175 1.33 -31.90 -16.46
C PRO A 175 1.94 -30.87 -15.49
N TYR A 176 1.74 -31.10 -14.19
CA TYR A 176 2.25 -30.18 -13.17
C TYR A 176 3.77 -30.35 -13.02
N PRO A 177 4.56 -29.27 -13.06
CA PRO A 177 6.02 -29.37 -13.03
C PRO A 177 6.51 -29.82 -11.65
N PRO A 178 7.64 -30.55 -11.57
CA PRO A 178 8.18 -31.07 -10.31
C PRO A 178 8.40 -29.97 -9.25
N GLU A 179 8.90 -28.80 -9.67
CA GLU A 179 9.18 -27.66 -8.80
C GLU A 179 7.99 -26.68 -8.65
N GLY A 180 6.87 -26.95 -9.33
CA GLY A 180 5.77 -25.98 -9.48
C GLY A 180 5.11 -25.54 -8.17
N ALA A 181 4.98 -26.47 -7.22
CA ALA A 181 4.37 -26.18 -5.93
C ALA A 181 5.26 -25.27 -5.08
N ARG A 182 6.56 -25.56 -5.06
CA ARG A 182 7.57 -24.79 -4.33
C ARG A 182 7.67 -23.35 -4.86
N ASP A 183 7.76 -23.18 -6.17
CA ASP A 183 7.81 -21.86 -6.80
C ASP A 183 6.53 -21.05 -6.54
N TRP A 184 5.38 -21.72 -6.59
CA TRP A 184 4.10 -21.08 -6.35
C TRP A 184 3.90 -20.69 -4.87
N LEU A 185 4.35 -21.51 -3.93
CA LEU A 185 4.36 -21.19 -2.49
C LEU A 185 5.21 -19.94 -2.21
N ALA A 186 6.43 -19.90 -2.77
CA ALA A 186 7.30 -18.75 -2.63
C ALA A 186 6.72 -17.47 -3.24
N LEU A 187 6.06 -17.58 -4.39
CA LEU A 187 5.33 -16.46 -4.99
C LEU A 187 4.20 -15.95 -4.07
N CYS A 188 3.45 -16.85 -3.42
CA CYS A 188 2.40 -16.47 -2.48
C CYS A 188 2.97 -15.74 -1.26
N TRP A 189 4.07 -16.23 -0.68
CA TRP A 189 4.74 -15.57 0.44
C TRP A 189 5.30 -14.20 0.05
N ARG A 190 5.91 -14.07 -1.14
CA ARG A 190 6.38 -12.77 -1.64
C ARG A 190 5.24 -11.78 -1.81
N ARG A 191 4.10 -12.23 -2.36
CA ARG A 191 2.91 -11.37 -2.51
C ARG A 191 2.38 -10.89 -1.17
N ALA A 192 2.31 -11.77 -0.17
CA ALA A 192 1.92 -11.38 1.18
C ALA A 192 2.90 -10.37 1.80
N ALA A 193 4.21 -10.61 1.67
CA ALA A 193 5.24 -9.72 2.18
C ALA A 193 5.33 -8.35 1.47
N LEU A 194 4.65 -8.18 0.33
CA LEU A 194 4.57 -6.91 -0.40
C LEU A 194 3.17 -6.29 -0.34
N GLY A 195 2.22 -6.90 0.38
CA GLY A 195 0.82 -6.48 0.39
C GLY A 195 0.10 -6.63 -0.95
N LEU A 196 0.64 -7.48 -1.84
CA LEU A 196 0.09 -7.74 -3.17
C LEU A 196 -0.96 -8.86 -3.18
N GLY A 197 -1.15 -9.56 -2.06
CA GLY A 197 -2.22 -10.53 -1.88
C GLY A 197 -1.99 -11.48 -0.72
N TRP A 198 -3.06 -12.17 -0.33
CA TRP A 198 -3.09 -13.13 0.77
C TRP A 198 -3.52 -14.48 0.24
N SER A 199 -2.78 -15.54 0.57
CA SER A 199 -3.11 -16.92 0.20
C SER A 199 -3.20 -17.77 1.45
N TRP A 200 -4.31 -18.50 1.59
CA TRP A 200 -4.56 -19.38 2.72
C TRP A 200 -4.64 -20.83 2.28
N ALA A 201 -4.02 -21.69 3.07
CA ALA A 201 -4.35 -23.10 3.12
C ALA A 201 -5.74 -23.28 3.74
N ILE A 202 -6.61 -24.01 3.05
CA ILE A 202 -7.89 -24.47 3.58
C ILE A 202 -7.64 -25.80 4.28
N THR A 203 -7.96 -25.88 5.57
CA THR A 203 -7.82 -27.09 6.37
C THR A 203 -9.14 -27.46 7.06
N LEU A 204 -9.33 -28.76 7.27
CA LEU A 204 -10.47 -29.32 8.00
C LEU A 204 -9.97 -30.12 9.21
N PRO A 205 -10.63 -30.04 10.38
CA PRO A 205 -10.20 -30.75 11.58
C PRO A 205 -10.03 -32.26 11.32
N HIS A 206 -8.94 -32.84 11.83
CA HIS A 206 -8.65 -34.28 11.72
C HIS A 206 -8.18 -34.86 13.06
N GLY A 207 -9.13 -35.13 13.97
CA GLY A 207 -8.81 -35.70 15.29
C GLY A 207 -7.85 -34.80 16.10
N GLU A 208 -6.84 -35.42 16.72
CA GLU A 208 -5.78 -34.74 17.48
C GLU A 208 -4.55 -34.32 16.63
N ALA A 209 -4.55 -34.63 15.32
CA ALA A 209 -3.42 -34.35 14.43
C ALA A 209 -3.58 -33.00 13.69
N GLU A 210 -2.46 -32.44 13.19
CA GLU A 210 -2.53 -31.28 12.30
C GLU A 210 -3.36 -31.63 11.05
N ALA A 211 -4.35 -30.78 10.77
CA ALA A 211 -5.27 -30.95 9.65
C ALA A 211 -4.55 -30.83 8.30
N PRO A 212 -4.70 -31.81 7.38
CA PRO A 212 -4.10 -31.73 6.05
C PRO A 212 -4.71 -30.60 5.23
N LEU A 213 -3.92 -30.07 4.28
CA LEU A 213 -4.38 -29.15 3.24
C LEU A 213 -5.45 -29.85 2.40
N VAL A 214 -6.60 -29.20 2.20
CA VAL A 214 -7.67 -29.70 1.30
C VAL A 214 -7.92 -28.80 0.10
N GLY A 215 -7.32 -27.62 0.08
CA GLY A 215 -7.45 -26.62 -0.97
C GLY A 215 -6.78 -25.30 -0.61
N VAL A 216 -6.85 -24.34 -1.52
CA VAL A 216 -6.29 -23.00 -1.34
C VAL A 216 -7.33 -21.96 -1.72
N ILE A 217 -7.34 -20.86 -0.99
CA ILE A 217 -8.03 -19.63 -1.38
C ILE A 217 -7.09 -18.44 -1.29
N SER A 218 -7.17 -17.54 -2.26
CA SER A 218 -6.35 -16.33 -2.34
C SER A 218 -7.23 -15.10 -2.55
N LEU A 219 -6.82 -13.98 -1.96
CA LEU A 219 -7.32 -12.64 -2.19
C LEU A 219 -6.18 -11.78 -2.74
N HIS A 220 -6.31 -11.27 -3.95
CA HIS A 220 -5.32 -10.38 -4.56
C HIS A 220 -5.50 -8.93 -4.06
N TRP A 221 -4.45 -8.10 -4.20
CA TRP A 221 -4.48 -6.68 -3.80
C TRP A 221 -5.62 -5.87 -4.43
N ASN A 222 -6.06 -6.26 -5.63
CA ASN A 222 -7.15 -5.64 -6.36
C ASN A 222 -8.55 -6.16 -5.93
N GLY A 223 -8.62 -6.99 -4.89
CA GLY A 223 -9.85 -7.59 -4.39
C GLY A 223 -10.34 -8.82 -5.19
N GLU A 224 -9.55 -9.36 -6.11
CA GLU A 224 -9.90 -10.58 -6.85
C GLU A 224 -9.71 -11.83 -5.97
N LEU A 225 -10.74 -12.67 -5.86
CA LEU A 225 -10.69 -13.97 -5.22
C LEU A 225 -10.36 -15.06 -6.24
N ALA A 226 -9.48 -15.97 -5.82
CA ALA A 226 -9.16 -17.20 -6.55
C ALA A 226 -9.12 -18.39 -5.58
N TRP A 227 -9.52 -19.58 -6.04
CA TRP A 227 -9.49 -20.78 -5.21
C TRP A 227 -9.41 -22.06 -6.02
N TRP A 228 -8.99 -23.12 -5.35
CA TRP A 228 -9.17 -24.51 -5.77
C TRP A 228 -9.36 -25.39 -4.54
N VAL A 229 -10.04 -26.53 -4.73
CA VAL A 229 -10.25 -27.55 -3.69
C VAL A 229 -9.89 -28.89 -4.31
N GLY A 230 -9.08 -29.68 -3.62
CA GLY A 230 -8.63 -30.98 -4.10
C GLY A 230 -9.81 -31.87 -4.47
N VAL A 231 -9.69 -32.63 -5.56
CA VAL A 231 -10.78 -33.43 -6.15
C VAL A 231 -11.56 -34.28 -5.12
N PRO A 232 -10.91 -34.98 -4.16
CA PRO A 232 -11.64 -35.78 -3.15
C PRO A 232 -12.56 -34.96 -2.23
N TRP A 233 -12.32 -33.66 -2.12
CA TRP A 233 -12.99 -32.73 -1.20
C TRP A 233 -14.05 -31.86 -1.89
N GLN A 234 -14.13 -31.91 -3.22
CA GLN A 234 -15.13 -31.16 -3.99
C GLN A 234 -16.56 -31.63 -3.72
N GLY A 235 -17.54 -30.80 -4.05
CA GLY A 235 -18.97 -31.09 -3.81
C GLY A 235 -19.44 -30.93 -2.36
N ARG A 236 -18.53 -30.69 -1.40
CA ARG A 236 -18.84 -30.57 0.03
C ARG A 236 -19.06 -29.13 0.53
N GLY A 237 -19.09 -28.15 -0.38
CA GLY A 237 -19.29 -26.73 -0.05
C GLY A 237 -18.07 -26.03 0.59
N ILE A 238 -16.90 -26.67 0.63
CA ILE A 238 -15.67 -26.16 1.25
C ILE A 238 -15.25 -24.80 0.67
N ALA A 239 -15.21 -24.65 -0.66
CA ALA A 239 -14.87 -23.38 -1.30
C ALA A 239 -15.81 -22.24 -0.90
N THR A 240 -17.12 -22.52 -0.77
CA THR A 240 -18.09 -21.52 -0.31
C THR A 240 -17.86 -21.10 1.13
N ARG A 241 -17.56 -22.06 2.02
CA ARG A 241 -17.25 -21.79 3.43
C ARG A 241 -15.97 -20.94 3.55
N ALA A 242 -14.90 -21.34 2.89
CA ALA A 242 -13.64 -20.60 2.84
C ALA A 242 -13.83 -19.17 2.28
N ALA A 243 -14.52 -19.02 1.16
CA ALA A 243 -14.73 -17.71 0.53
C ALA A 243 -15.60 -16.77 1.37
N ARG A 244 -16.48 -17.29 2.25
CA ARG A 244 -17.23 -16.44 3.20
C ARG A 244 -16.33 -15.83 4.26
N LEU A 245 -15.36 -16.59 4.78
CA LEU A 245 -14.37 -16.08 5.72
C LEU A 245 -13.51 -15.00 5.06
N VAL A 246 -13.02 -15.24 3.84
CA VAL A 246 -12.21 -14.26 3.11
C VAL A 246 -13.03 -13.03 2.72
N LYS A 247 -14.31 -13.17 2.38
CA LYS A 247 -15.22 -12.03 2.16
C LYS A 247 -15.34 -11.16 3.40
N ALA A 248 -15.56 -11.74 4.58
CA ALA A 248 -15.63 -11.01 5.83
C ALA A 248 -14.31 -10.28 6.09
N PHE A 249 -13.17 -10.98 5.95
CA PHE A 249 -11.85 -10.34 6.04
C PHE A 249 -11.68 -9.15 5.07
N ALA A 250 -12.06 -9.33 3.80
CA ALA A 250 -11.94 -8.30 2.76
C ALA A 250 -12.77 -7.04 3.06
N PHE A 251 -13.98 -7.18 3.61
CA PHE A 251 -14.86 -6.04 3.88
C PHE A 251 -14.72 -5.46 5.28
N ASP A 252 -14.52 -6.32 6.28
CA ASP A 252 -14.55 -5.92 7.69
C ASP A 252 -13.17 -5.51 8.19
N GLN A 253 -12.09 -6.06 7.64
CA GLN A 253 -10.71 -5.73 8.06
C GLN A 253 -9.95 -4.92 7.01
N LEU A 254 -10.09 -5.27 5.72
CA LEU A 254 -9.42 -4.53 4.64
C LEU A 254 -10.27 -3.39 4.06
N HIS A 255 -11.56 -3.32 4.42
CA HIS A 255 -12.50 -2.31 3.95
C HIS A 255 -12.56 -2.14 2.44
N LEU A 256 -12.30 -3.22 1.69
CA LEU A 256 -12.32 -3.18 0.23
C LEU A 256 -13.71 -2.74 -0.25
N PRO A 257 -13.81 -1.85 -1.25
CA PRO A 257 -15.09 -1.38 -1.76
C PRO A 257 -15.86 -2.49 -2.50
N ALA A 258 -15.15 -3.47 -3.04
CA ALA A 258 -15.72 -4.64 -3.67
C ALA A 258 -14.72 -5.80 -3.68
N ILE A 259 -15.26 -7.01 -3.82
CA ILE A 259 -14.49 -8.19 -4.22
C ILE A 259 -14.94 -8.66 -5.59
N THR A 260 -14.01 -9.23 -6.34
CA THR A 260 -14.26 -9.73 -7.70
C THR A 260 -13.80 -11.16 -7.81
N ALA A 261 -14.33 -11.91 -8.77
CA ALA A 261 -13.89 -13.27 -9.04
C ALA A 261 -14.25 -13.62 -10.49
N ARG A 262 -13.58 -14.63 -11.05
CA ARG A 262 -13.86 -15.08 -12.42
C ARG A 262 -13.71 -16.58 -12.56
N HIS A 263 -14.45 -17.16 -13.49
CA HIS A 263 -14.33 -18.59 -13.82
C HIS A 263 -14.55 -18.83 -15.31
N MET A 264 -13.96 -19.90 -15.84
CA MET A 264 -14.28 -20.37 -17.19
C MET A 264 -15.76 -20.77 -17.27
N PRO A 265 -16.50 -20.47 -18.36
CA PRO A 265 -17.93 -20.77 -18.48
C PRO A 265 -18.33 -22.22 -18.17
N GLN A 266 -17.45 -23.17 -18.50
CA GLN A 266 -17.65 -24.60 -18.27
C GLN A 266 -17.49 -25.00 -16.80
N ASN A 267 -16.79 -24.20 -15.98
CA ASN A 267 -16.65 -24.44 -14.54
C ASN A 267 -17.88 -23.92 -13.78
N LEU A 268 -18.99 -24.65 -13.90
CA LEU A 268 -20.25 -24.32 -13.23
C LEU A 268 -20.13 -24.36 -11.69
N ALA A 269 -19.20 -25.14 -11.15
CA ALA A 269 -19.00 -25.27 -9.71
C ALA A 269 -18.50 -23.94 -9.09
N SER A 270 -17.50 -23.29 -9.71
CA SER A 270 -17.02 -21.98 -9.25
C SER A 270 -18.09 -20.89 -9.42
N GLY A 271 -18.86 -20.90 -10.50
CA GLY A 271 -20.00 -19.99 -10.66
C GLY A 271 -21.02 -20.13 -9.54
N ARG A 272 -21.34 -21.36 -9.11
CA ARG A 272 -22.22 -21.60 -7.94
C ARG A 272 -21.63 -21.09 -6.63
N VAL A 273 -20.30 -21.12 -6.45
CA VAL A 273 -19.64 -20.54 -5.27
C VAL A 273 -19.84 -19.03 -5.25
N MET A 274 -19.59 -18.34 -6.38
CA MET A 274 -19.77 -16.89 -6.52
C MET A 274 -21.23 -16.48 -6.27
N ALA A 275 -22.19 -17.21 -6.85
CA ALA A 275 -23.61 -16.98 -6.60
C ALA A 275 -23.98 -17.14 -5.12
N LYS A 276 -23.46 -18.19 -4.44
CA LYS A 276 -23.69 -18.41 -2.99
C LYS A 276 -23.02 -17.37 -2.09
N LEU A 277 -22.02 -16.63 -2.59
CA LEU A 277 -21.43 -15.49 -1.90
C LEU A 277 -22.28 -14.21 -2.05
N GLY A 278 -23.25 -14.22 -2.97
CA GLY A 278 -24.07 -13.06 -3.32
C GLY A 278 -23.48 -12.20 -4.42
N MET A 279 -22.45 -12.66 -5.14
CA MET A 279 -21.86 -11.92 -6.25
C MET A 279 -22.82 -11.87 -7.44
N VAL A 280 -22.69 -10.82 -8.26
CA VAL A 280 -23.47 -10.61 -9.48
C VAL A 280 -22.55 -10.77 -10.70
N GLU A 281 -22.98 -11.60 -11.66
CA GLU A 281 -22.28 -11.78 -12.93
C GLU A 281 -22.32 -10.50 -13.76
N GLN A 282 -21.17 -10.03 -14.21
CA GLN A 282 -20.97 -8.81 -15.00
C GLN A 282 -20.77 -9.09 -16.50
N GLY A 283 -20.90 -10.36 -16.91
CA GLY A 283 -20.77 -10.81 -18.29
C GLY A 283 -19.46 -11.57 -18.60
N LEU A 284 -19.28 -11.86 -19.88
CA LEU A 284 -18.14 -12.59 -20.44
C LEU A 284 -17.02 -11.64 -20.83
N ARG A 285 -15.77 -12.03 -20.56
CA ARG A 285 -14.57 -11.32 -21.00
C ARG A 285 -13.57 -12.32 -21.57
N LEU A 286 -12.92 -11.93 -22.67
CA LEU A 286 -11.73 -12.63 -23.13
C LEU A 286 -10.55 -12.17 -22.26
N ILE A 287 -9.76 -13.11 -21.78
CA ILE A 287 -8.53 -12.80 -21.05
C ILE A 287 -7.35 -13.36 -21.82
N ASP A 288 -6.32 -12.52 -21.95
CA ASP A 288 -5.04 -12.90 -22.53
C ASP A 288 -4.18 -13.59 -21.46
N GLY A 289 -3.52 -14.67 -21.86
CA GLY A 289 -2.69 -15.50 -20.99
C GLY A 289 -1.95 -16.56 -21.81
N HIS A 290 -1.34 -17.56 -21.16
CA HIS A 290 -0.68 -18.67 -21.86
C HIS A 290 -1.60 -19.38 -22.87
N GLN A 291 -2.90 -19.47 -22.54
CA GLN A 291 -3.96 -19.76 -23.48
C GLN A 291 -5.08 -18.73 -23.31
N PRO A 292 -5.38 -17.92 -24.35
CA PRO A 292 -6.53 -17.04 -24.33
C PRO A 292 -7.81 -17.86 -24.09
N CYS A 293 -8.63 -17.43 -23.13
CA CYS A 293 -9.90 -18.08 -22.85
C CYS A 293 -10.96 -17.07 -22.40
N GLU A 294 -12.21 -17.45 -22.57
CA GLU A 294 -13.34 -16.68 -22.07
C GLU A 294 -13.55 -16.99 -20.58
N VAL A 295 -13.86 -15.96 -19.81
CA VAL A 295 -14.24 -16.07 -18.40
C VAL A 295 -15.51 -15.28 -18.12
N ARG A 296 -16.34 -15.81 -17.24
CA ARG A 296 -17.44 -15.06 -16.61
C ARG A 296 -16.89 -14.27 -15.44
N TYR A 297 -17.10 -12.97 -15.46
CA TYR A 297 -16.64 -12.06 -14.41
C TYR A 297 -17.75 -11.80 -13.41
N TRP A 298 -17.43 -11.80 -12.12
CA TRP A 298 -18.37 -11.61 -11.02
C TRP A 298 -17.86 -10.54 -10.07
N ARG A 299 -18.79 -9.75 -9.53
CA ARG A 299 -18.49 -8.66 -8.59
C ARG A 299 -19.47 -8.69 -7.43
N LEU A 300 -18.97 -8.41 -6.23
CA LEU A 300 -19.78 -8.10 -5.06
C LEU A 300 -19.25 -6.83 -4.43
N ASP A 301 -20.07 -5.80 -4.44
CA ASP A 301 -19.79 -4.55 -3.75
C ASP A 301 -20.03 -4.70 -2.24
N ARG A 302 -19.21 -4.02 -1.45
CA ARG A 302 -19.40 -3.93 0.01
C ARG A 302 -20.74 -3.25 0.25
N ARG A 303 -21.65 -3.93 0.92
CA ARG A 303 -22.91 -3.30 1.33
C ARG A 303 -22.64 -2.41 2.54
N PRO A 304 -23.07 -1.15 2.50
CA PRO A 304 -23.01 -0.31 3.69
C PRO A 304 -23.95 -0.84 4.76
N VAL A 305 -23.46 -0.94 6.00
CA VAL A 305 -24.30 -1.28 7.15
C VAL A 305 -24.92 0.01 7.66
N LEU A 306 -26.20 0.24 7.34
CA LEU A 306 -26.95 1.40 7.80
C LEU A 306 -27.57 1.09 9.17
N THR A 307 -27.28 1.90 10.19
CA THR A 307 -27.90 1.75 11.51
C THR A 307 -29.39 2.04 11.46
N GLY A 308 -30.13 1.60 12.49
CA GLY A 308 -31.56 1.87 12.59
C GLY A 308 -31.88 3.37 12.61
N ALA A 309 -31.08 4.19 13.31
CA ALA A 309 -31.23 5.64 13.30
C ALA A 309 -30.97 6.23 11.92
N LEU A 310 -29.92 5.78 11.21
CA LEU A 310 -29.63 6.23 9.85
C LEU A 310 -30.75 5.88 8.86
N GLN A 311 -31.34 4.69 8.96
CA GLN A 311 -32.50 4.32 8.15
C GLN A 311 -33.71 5.23 8.40
N GLN A 312 -33.97 5.59 9.68
CA GLN A 312 -35.05 6.50 10.04
C GLN A 312 -34.80 7.94 9.59
N ALA A 313 -33.54 8.40 9.63
CA ALA A 313 -33.14 9.69 9.06
C ALA A 313 -33.31 9.72 7.54
N LEU A 314 -32.84 8.69 6.84
CA LEU A 314 -33.00 8.56 5.39
C LEU A 314 -34.47 8.52 4.96
N ALA A 315 -35.35 7.85 5.71
CA ALA A 315 -36.78 7.84 5.44
C ALA A 315 -37.41 9.25 5.47
N ARG A 316 -36.84 10.18 6.25
CA ARG A 316 -37.24 11.59 6.29
C ARG A 316 -36.61 12.41 5.18
N TRP A 317 -35.34 12.17 4.86
CA TRP A 317 -34.59 12.95 3.87
C TRP A 317 -34.89 12.59 2.42
N LEU A 318 -35.16 11.31 2.12
CA LEU A 318 -35.47 10.85 0.77
C LEU A 318 -36.63 11.62 0.11
N PRO A 319 -37.79 11.85 0.77
CA PRO A 319 -38.88 12.63 0.17
C PRO A 319 -38.71 14.16 0.25
N ASP A 320 -37.72 14.68 1.00
CA ASP A 320 -37.53 16.13 1.16
C ASP A 320 -36.74 16.71 -0.04
N GLU A 321 -37.42 17.45 -0.90
CA GLU A 321 -36.85 18.06 -2.11
C GLU A 321 -35.78 19.11 -1.80
N ARG A 322 -35.72 19.64 -0.57
CA ARG A 322 -34.66 20.58 -0.18
C ARG A 322 -33.30 19.89 -0.06
N ILE A 323 -33.29 18.58 0.20
CA ILE A 323 -32.07 17.77 0.33
C ILE A 323 -31.82 17.08 -1.00
N ALA A 324 -30.96 17.63 -1.85
CA ALA A 324 -30.69 17.06 -3.16
C ALA A 324 -29.79 15.82 -3.07
N VAL A 325 -28.70 15.90 -2.31
CA VAL A 325 -27.68 14.83 -2.23
C VAL A 325 -27.34 14.52 -0.77
N VAL A 326 -27.19 13.23 -0.47
CA VAL A 326 -26.72 12.76 0.85
C VAL A 326 -25.55 11.81 0.66
N ILE A 327 -24.42 12.11 1.29
CA ILE A 327 -23.19 11.31 1.23
C ILE A 327 -22.79 10.88 2.63
N LEU A 328 -22.60 9.58 2.84
CA LEU A 328 -22.03 9.01 4.06
C LEU A 328 -20.53 8.72 3.84
N CYS A 329 -19.69 9.38 4.62
CA CYS A 329 -18.25 9.14 4.67
C CYS A 329 -17.96 8.22 5.86
N ASP A 330 -17.66 6.95 5.58
CA ASP A 330 -17.25 5.97 6.60
C ASP A 330 -15.75 6.15 6.90
N PRO A 331 -15.31 6.27 8.17
CA PRO A 331 -13.89 6.36 8.54
C PRO A 331 -13.04 5.21 8.00
N ALA A 332 -13.66 4.07 7.71
CA ALA A 332 -13.01 2.92 7.11
C ALA A 332 -12.56 3.13 5.65
N VAL A 333 -13.13 4.12 4.96
CA VAL A 333 -12.92 4.37 3.52
C VAL A 333 -12.46 5.81 3.25
N CYS A 334 -12.97 6.75 4.04
CA CYS A 334 -12.74 8.18 3.90
C CYS A 334 -11.77 8.69 4.99
N GLU A 335 -11.02 9.76 4.73
CA GLU A 335 -10.12 10.40 5.70
C GLU A 335 -10.88 11.18 6.81
N THR A 336 -11.72 10.48 7.55
CA THR A 336 -12.56 11.04 8.62
C THR A 336 -12.34 10.26 9.91
N LYS A 337 -12.43 10.92 11.07
CA LYS A 337 -12.26 10.27 12.39
C LYS A 337 -13.55 9.64 12.92
N LEU A 338 -14.69 10.16 12.49
CA LEU A 338 -16.05 9.74 12.84
C LEU A 338 -16.87 9.66 11.55
N PRO A 339 -17.90 8.81 11.48
CA PRO A 339 -18.72 8.73 10.29
C PRO A 339 -19.43 10.07 10.06
N VAL A 340 -19.14 10.69 8.91
CA VAL A 340 -19.71 11.99 8.55
C VAL A 340 -20.83 11.79 7.56
N ILE A 341 -22.00 12.39 7.82
CA ILE A 341 -23.09 12.46 6.85
C ILE A 341 -23.14 13.89 6.35
N SER A 342 -23.03 14.05 5.03
CA SER A 342 -23.04 15.34 4.37
C SER A 342 -24.31 15.49 3.56
N LEU A 343 -25.09 16.52 3.89
CA LEU A 343 -26.33 16.89 3.23
C LEU A 343 -26.06 18.08 2.31
N PHE A 344 -26.37 17.94 1.02
CA PHE A 344 -26.28 19.04 0.06
C PHE A 344 -27.68 19.54 -0.28
N LEU A 345 -27.89 20.84 -0.10
CA LEU A 345 -29.22 21.44 -0.02
C LEU A 345 -29.44 22.43 -1.17
N ALA A 346 -30.58 22.34 -1.84
CA ALA A 346 -30.90 23.07 -3.08
C ALA A 346 -31.08 24.59 -2.87
N ASP A 347 -31.51 25.02 -1.68
CA ASP A 347 -31.72 26.42 -1.31
C ASP A 347 -31.22 26.66 0.12
N MET A 348 -29.95 27.04 0.28
CA MET A 348 -29.36 27.35 1.59
C MET A 348 -29.06 28.85 1.68
N ASP A 349 -29.81 29.56 2.53
CA ASP A 349 -29.33 30.80 3.13
C ASP A 349 -28.31 30.47 4.23
N ALA A 350 -27.26 31.28 4.37
CA ALA A 350 -26.10 31.01 5.24
C ALA A 350 -26.43 30.78 6.73
N ASP A 351 -27.64 31.14 7.17
CA ASP A 351 -28.13 30.98 8.55
C ASP A 351 -28.93 29.67 8.79
N GLU A 352 -29.20 28.86 7.78
CA GLU A 352 -30.01 27.63 7.90
C GLU A 352 -29.23 26.36 8.25
N ALA A 353 -27.90 26.43 8.39
CA ALA A 353 -27.04 25.28 8.67
C ALA A 353 -27.37 24.53 9.98
N GLN A 354 -28.08 25.18 10.92
CA GLN A 354 -28.50 24.58 12.19
C GLN A 354 -29.81 23.78 12.12
N LEU A 355 -30.56 23.85 11.01
CA LEU A 355 -31.89 23.22 10.89
C LEU A 355 -31.86 21.69 10.74
N PHE A 356 -30.70 21.11 10.41
CA PHE A 356 -30.55 19.67 10.18
C PHE A 356 -29.55 19.07 11.17
N SER A 357 -29.78 19.25 12.48
CA SER A 357 -29.17 18.39 13.50
C SER A 357 -30.06 17.17 13.73
N ASP A 358 -29.44 16.03 14.03
CA ASP A 358 -30.16 14.81 14.38
C ASP A 358 -29.57 14.22 15.66
N PRO A 359 -30.20 14.46 16.83
CA PRO A 359 -29.67 14.03 18.11
C PRO A 359 -29.52 12.51 18.23
N GLN A 360 -30.31 11.73 17.47
CA GLN A 360 -30.20 10.27 17.49
C GLN A 360 -28.97 9.80 16.72
N LEU A 361 -28.70 10.40 15.55
CA LEU A 361 -27.47 10.12 14.80
C LEU A 361 -26.22 10.57 15.57
N GLU A 362 -26.27 11.74 16.19
CA GLU A 362 -25.17 12.24 17.02
C GLU A 362 -24.91 11.34 18.24
N ALA A 363 -25.95 10.82 18.88
CA ALA A 363 -25.81 9.85 19.97
C ALA A 363 -25.22 8.50 19.52
N GLU A 364 -25.42 8.12 18.25
CA GLU A 364 -24.76 6.97 17.61
C GLU A 364 -23.36 7.30 17.06
N GLY A 365 -22.88 8.53 17.25
CA GLY A 365 -21.52 8.95 16.89
C GLY A 365 -21.35 9.46 15.46
N TYR A 366 -22.44 9.72 14.73
CA TYR A 366 -22.39 10.37 13.42
C TYR A 366 -22.21 11.88 13.55
N GLN A 367 -21.39 12.46 12.67
CA GLN A 367 -21.28 13.91 12.50
C GLN A 367 -22.09 14.34 11.28
N LEU A 368 -23.09 15.19 11.49
CA LEU A 368 -23.91 15.73 10.39
C LEU A 368 -23.32 17.07 9.92
N ARG A 369 -23.20 17.24 8.59
CA ARG A 369 -22.71 18.48 7.96
C ARG A 369 -23.63 18.85 6.81
N SER A 370 -23.87 20.15 6.65
CA SER A 370 -24.71 20.66 5.58
C SER A 370 -23.91 21.58 4.67
N TYR A 371 -24.11 21.43 3.37
CA TYR A 371 -23.42 22.19 2.33
C TYR A 371 -24.46 22.75 1.36
N PRO A 372 -24.24 23.95 0.79
CA PRO A 372 -25.05 24.41 -0.33
C PRO A 372 -24.78 23.54 -1.56
N LEU A 373 -25.80 23.32 -2.38
CA LEU A 373 -25.73 22.45 -3.57
C LEU A 373 -24.62 22.87 -4.55
N SER A 374 -24.30 24.16 -4.62
CA SER A 374 -23.22 24.70 -5.45
C SER A 374 -21.83 24.10 -5.16
N ARG A 375 -21.61 23.50 -3.97
CA ARG A 375 -20.36 22.81 -3.64
C ARG A 375 -20.16 21.50 -4.43
N LEU A 376 -21.20 20.96 -5.07
CA LEU A 376 -21.09 19.78 -5.94
C LEU A 376 -20.64 20.12 -7.36
N GLU A 377 -20.59 21.41 -7.74
CA GLU A 377 -20.15 21.82 -9.09
C GLU A 377 -18.68 21.50 -9.33
N VAL A 378 -17.84 21.60 -8.29
CA VAL A 378 -16.39 21.37 -8.37
C VAL A 378 -15.88 20.60 -7.14
N ALA A 379 -15.08 19.56 -7.37
CA ALA A 379 -14.39 18.83 -6.31
C ALA A 379 -13.19 19.63 -5.74
N GLU A 380 -13.43 20.37 -4.66
CA GLU A 380 -12.39 21.18 -3.99
C GLU A 380 -11.55 20.36 -2.98
N PRO A 381 -10.25 20.69 -2.80
CA PRO A 381 -9.35 20.03 -1.84
C PRO A 381 -9.91 19.90 -0.41
N GLU A 382 -10.62 20.91 0.08
CA GLU A 382 -11.21 20.94 1.43
C GLU A 382 -12.26 19.85 1.66
N LEU A 383 -12.86 19.35 0.58
CA LEU A 383 -13.92 18.35 0.59
C LEU A 383 -13.42 16.94 0.23
N PHE A 384 -12.11 16.73 0.09
CA PHE A 384 -11.52 15.40 -0.21
C PHE A 384 -11.85 14.32 0.81
N HIS A 385 -12.23 14.69 2.03
CA HIS A 385 -12.73 13.74 3.02
C HIS A 385 -14.02 13.02 2.59
N HIS A 386 -14.67 13.45 1.50
CA HIS A 386 -15.78 12.74 0.85
C HIS A 386 -15.34 11.69 -0.18
N ALA A 387 -14.05 11.63 -0.51
CA ALA A 387 -13.56 10.68 -1.49
C ALA A 387 -13.77 9.24 -1.00
N GLY A 388 -14.40 8.41 -1.83
CA GLY A 388 -14.84 7.06 -1.44
C GLY A 388 -16.13 7.04 -0.60
N GLY A 389 -16.78 8.18 -0.41
CA GLY A 389 -18.05 8.30 0.28
C GLY A 389 -19.18 7.52 -0.42
N LEU A 390 -20.12 7.06 0.38
CA LEU A 390 -21.30 6.34 -0.05
C LEU A 390 -22.44 7.33 -0.34
N LEU A 391 -22.88 7.35 -1.58
CA LEU A 391 -24.04 8.11 -2.02
C LEU A 391 -25.35 7.43 -1.55
N LEU A 392 -26.09 8.10 -0.67
CA LEU A 392 -27.33 7.61 -0.05
C LEU A 392 -28.60 8.19 -0.69
N LYS A 393 -28.51 9.42 -1.20
CA LYS A 393 -29.52 10.10 -2.01
C LYS A 393 -28.78 10.88 -3.09
N ASP A 394 -29.30 10.85 -4.30
CA ASP A 394 -28.78 11.66 -5.40
C ASP A 394 -29.91 12.19 -6.26
N GLU A 395 -29.79 13.44 -6.66
CA GLU A 395 -30.70 14.12 -7.55
C GLU A 395 -29.95 14.41 -8.85
N GLY A 396 -30.41 13.81 -9.95
CA GLY A 396 -29.84 14.06 -11.28
C GLY A 396 -28.37 13.65 -11.43
N ASP A 397 -27.90 12.62 -10.71
CA ASP A 397 -26.51 12.11 -10.70
C ASP A 397 -25.45 13.14 -10.24
N MET A 398 -25.86 14.27 -9.64
CA MET A 398 -24.96 15.35 -9.24
C MET A 398 -23.90 14.89 -8.23
N GLY A 399 -24.32 14.14 -7.22
CA GLY A 399 -23.42 13.58 -6.20
C GLY A 399 -22.49 12.51 -6.78
N LEU A 400 -23.02 11.67 -7.68
CA LEU A 400 -22.22 10.64 -8.35
C LEU A 400 -21.13 11.24 -9.23
N GLU A 401 -21.45 12.22 -10.07
CA GLU A 401 -20.47 12.90 -10.92
C GLU A 401 -19.38 13.57 -10.07
N TRP A 402 -19.76 14.23 -8.98
CA TRP A 402 -18.82 14.87 -8.06
C TRP A 402 -17.89 13.87 -7.35
N LEU A 403 -18.41 12.73 -6.88
CA LEU A 403 -17.59 11.66 -6.29
C LEU A 403 -16.65 11.02 -7.33
N LEU A 404 -17.08 10.90 -8.58
CA LEU A 404 -16.24 10.41 -9.68
C LEU A 404 -15.10 11.39 -10.01
N GLN A 405 -15.31 12.70 -9.85
CA GLN A 405 -14.23 13.69 -9.94
C GLN A 405 -13.16 13.45 -8.86
N PHE A 406 -13.52 13.22 -7.59
CA PHE A 406 -12.54 12.85 -6.55
C PHE A 406 -11.82 11.53 -6.86
N ALA A 407 -12.54 10.52 -7.33
CA ALA A 407 -11.93 9.25 -7.70
C ALA A 407 -10.97 9.39 -8.90
N ALA A 408 -11.26 10.31 -9.84
CA ALA A 408 -10.34 10.65 -10.92
C ALA A 408 -9.09 11.39 -10.40
N LEU A 409 -9.26 12.33 -9.47
CA LEU A 409 -8.16 13.05 -8.83
C LEU A 409 -7.25 12.11 -8.00
N LEU A 410 -7.83 11.21 -7.20
CA LEU A 410 -7.07 10.22 -6.41
C LEU A 410 -6.32 9.20 -7.27
N ARG A 411 -6.89 8.80 -8.43
CA ARG A 411 -6.21 7.89 -9.38
C ARG A 411 -5.05 8.56 -10.13
N GLN A 412 -4.98 9.89 -10.10
CA GLN A 412 -3.96 10.68 -10.80
C GLN A 412 -2.86 11.23 -9.85
N GLY A 413 -3.10 11.30 -8.52
CA GLY A 413 -2.17 11.71 -7.41
C GLY A 413 -1.95 13.24 -7.25
N PRO A 414 -1.23 13.81 -6.20
CA PRO A 414 -0.11 13.29 -5.35
C PRO A 414 -0.33 13.45 -3.83
N THR A 415 0.63 12.95 -3.05
CA THR A 415 0.82 13.20 -1.62
C THR A 415 0.98 14.69 -1.27
N LEU A 416 0.12 15.17 -0.36
CA LEU A 416 0.24 16.48 0.28
C LEU A 416 1.44 16.49 1.24
N LEU A 417 2.21 17.59 1.25
CA LEU A 417 3.32 17.80 2.19
C LEU A 417 2.83 17.93 3.64
N THR A 418 3.52 17.30 4.59
CA THR A 418 3.31 17.59 6.02
C THR A 418 3.71 19.04 6.34
N LEU A 419 3.21 19.61 7.44
CA LEU A 419 3.59 20.98 7.86
C LEU A 419 5.10 21.16 8.06
N THR A 420 5.79 20.11 8.53
CA THR A 420 7.25 20.13 8.70
C THR A 420 7.96 20.10 7.35
N GLU A 421 7.58 19.18 6.46
CA GLU A 421 8.16 19.10 5.10
C GLU A 421 7.86 20.36 4.31
N ARG A 422 6.64 20.89 4.43
CA ARG A 422 6.24 22.17 3.84
C ARG A 422 7.13 23.32 4.35
N ARG A 423 7.37 23.43 5.65
CA ARG A 423 8.30 24.44 6.21
C ARG A 423 9.74 24.22 5.75
N GLU A 424 10.20 22.99 5.61
CA GLU A 424 11.53 22.66 5.11
C GLU A 424 11.68 23.02 3.63
N ARG A 425 10.68 22.70 2.81
CA ARG A 425 10.58 23.07 1.39
C ARG A 425 10.58 24.59 1.21
N LEU A 426 9.76 25.29 1.97
CA LEU A 426 9.69 26.77 1.98
C LEU A 426 11.00 27.41 2.48
N GLY A 427 11.62 26.85 3.52
CA GLY A 427 12.92 27.32 4.02
C GLY A 427 14.08 27.04 3.06
N TRP A 428 14.03 25.92 2.33
CA TRP A 428 15.00 25.59 1.30
C TRP A 428 14.92 26.56 0.12
N ILE A 429 13.71 26.80 -0.41
CA ILE A 429 13.55 27.71 -1.56
C ILE A 429 13.82 29.17 -1.19
N SER A 430 13.47 29.60 0.02
CA SER A 430 13.82 30.94 0.50
C SER A 430 15.33 31.17 0.53
N ARG A 431 16.13 30.16 0.91
CA ARG A 431 17.61 30.24 0.87
C ARG A 431 18.13 30.25 -0.57
N LEU A 432 17.57 29.40 -1.43
CA LEU A 432 17.93 29.36 -2.86
C LEU A 432 17.76 30.75 -3.52
N LEU A 433 16.66 31.44 -3.22
CA LEU A 433 16.35 32.77 -3.75
C LEU A 433 17.21 33.86 -3.11
N ALA A 434 17.43 33.82 -1.78
CA ALA A 434 18.21 34.83 -1.06
C ALA A 434 19.70 34.83 -1.43
N ASP A 435 20.30 33.65 -1.61
CA ASP A 435 21.71 33.57 -1.98
C ASP A 435 21.97 34.10 -3.41
N GLY A 436 20.92 34.24 -4.23
CA GLY A 436 20.98 34.81 -5.59
C GLY A 436 21.23 36.33 -5.63
N ASP A 437 20.94 37.04 -4.53
CA ASP A 437 21.04 38.51 -4.42
C ASP A 437 22.48 39.02 -4.64
N GLY A 438 23.51 38.17 -4.47
CA GLY A 438 24.93 38.53 -4.56
C GLY A 438 25.67 38.02 -5.81
N LEU A 439 25.00 37.32 -6.74
CA LEU A 439 25.66 36.73 -7.91
C LEU A 439 25.61 37.69 -9.11
N THR A 440 26.77 38.14 -9.57
CA THR A 440 26.92 38.91 -10.81
C THR A 440 27.40 38.04 -11.97
N ALA A 441 27.28 38.55 -13.20
CA ALA A 441 27.65 37.86 -14.44
C ALA A 441 29.12 37.37 -14.49
N GLU A 442 30.00 37.85 -13.61
CA GLU A 442 31.41 37.42 -13.51
C GLU A 442 31.60 36.08 -12.77
N SER A 443 30.56 35.58 -12.08
CA SER A 443 30.57 34.27 -11.38
C SER A 443 29.90 33.16 -12.21
N ALA A 444 30.51 32.82 -13.36
CA ALA A 444 29.86 32.07 -14.44
C ALA A 444 29.34 30.66 -14.08
N LEU A 445 30.06 29.89 -13.25
CA LEU A 445 29.67 28.50 -12.94
C LEU A 445 28.61 28.41 -11.82
N PRO A 446 28.76 29.11 -10.67
CA PRO A 446 27.74 29.11 -9.63
C PRO A 446 26.40 29.68 -10.09
N LEU A 447 26.42 30.73 -10.92
CA LEU A 447 25.22 31.32 -11.49
C LEU A 447 24.48 30.36 -12.42
N ARG A 448 25.21 29.67 -13.33
CA ARG A 448 24.61 28.67 -14.24
C ARG A 448 23.98 27.50 -13.49
N HIS A 449 24.64 26.97 -12.48
CA HIS A 449 24.09 25.86 -11.68
C HIS A 449 22.80 26.26 -10.97
N ARG A 450 22.70 27.51 -10.47
CA ARG A 450 21.49 27.98 -9.79
C ARG A 450 20.33 28.25 -10.73
N LEU A 451 20.60 28.83 -11.90
CA LEU A 451 19.57 29.00 -12.93
C LEU A 451 19.02 27.65 -13.40
N MET A 452 19.88 26.63 -13.52
CA MET A 452 19.45 25.26 -13.82
C MET A 452 18.54 24.66 -12.74
N ARG A 453 18.85 24.87 -11.45
CA ARG A 453 17.98 24.39 -10.36
C ARG A 453 16.64 25.09 -10.32
N LEU A 454 16.60 26.40 -10.58
CA LEU A 454 15.32 27.11 -10.70
C LEU A 454 14.49 26.63 -11.89
N LEU A 455 15.14 26.35 -13.03
CA LEU A 455 14.48 25.85 -14.22
C LEU A 455 13.83 24.48 -14.03
N VAL A 456 14.44 23.61 -13.22
CA VAL A 456 14.01 22.21 -13.04
C VAL A 456 13.17 22.02 -11.77
N GLU A 457 13.61 22.56 -10.63
CA GLU A 457 13.06 22.19 -9.32
C GLU A 457 11.93 23.11 -8.86
N LEU A 458 11.87 24.37 -9.32
CA LEU A 458 10.85 25.33 -8.84
C LEU A 458 9.42 24.96 -9.27
N PRO A 459 9.14 24.56 -10.52
CA PRO A 459 7.79 24.20 -10.94
C PRO A 459 7.25 22.98 -10.20
N GLU A 460 8.09 21.95 -10.04
CA GLU A 460 7.77 20.75 -9.27
C GLU A 460 7.46 21.08 -7.81
N LEU A 461 8.27 21.94 -7.20
CA LEU A 461 8.08 22.39 -5.83
C LEU A 461 6.80 23.23 -5.64
N MET A 462 6.44 24.06 -6.63
CA MET A 462 5.20 24.84 -6.58
C MET A 462 3.96 23.95 -6.65
N ASP A 463 4.02 22.87 -7.44
CA ASP A 463 2.98 21.84 -7.47
C ASP A 463 2.92 21.05 -6.15
N GLU A 464 4.06 20.64 -5.62
CA GLU A 464 4.20 19.95 -4.33
C GLU A 464 3.62 20.80 -3.16
N LEU A 465 3.92 22.10 -3.14
CA LEU A 465 3.41 23.07 -2.14
C LEU A 465 1.93 23.41 -2.35
N ASP A 466 1.42 23.39 -3.57
CA ASP A 466 -0.02 23.53 -3.83
C ASP A 466 -0.78 22.21 -3.59
N GLY A 467 -0.07 21.12 -3.28
CA GLY A 467 -0.66 19.81 -3.01
C GLY A 467 -1.11 19.05 -4.27
N ARG A 468 -0.40 19.23 -5.39
CA ARG A 468 -0.81 18.81 -6.75
C ARG A 468 0.33 18.10 -7.48
N TRP A 469 0.03 17.21 -8.46
CA TRP A 469 1.11 16.50 -9.19
C TRP A 469 1.95 17.51 -9.90
N HIS A 470 3.21 17.16 -10.11
CA HIS A 470 4.02 17.78 -11.13
C HIS A 470 3.84 17.02 -12.46
N PRO A 471 2.92 17.43 -13.34
CA PRO A 471 2.72 16.79 -14.65
C PRO A 471 3.78 17.22 -15.68
N GLY A 472 4.71 18.12 -15.30
CA GLY A 472 5.74 18.72 -16.14
C GLY A 472 5.67 20.25 -16.16
N PRO A 473 6.80 20.95 -16.38
CA PRO A 473 6.94 22.39 -16.13
C PRO A 473 6.02 23.27 -17.00
N GLU A 474 5.69 22.86 -18.22
CA GLU A 474 4.84 23.65 -19.13
C GLU A 474 3.41 23.83 -18.60
N LEU A 475 2.83 22.78 -18.01
CA LEU A 475 1.48 22.80 -17.45
C LEU A 475 1.42 23.56 -16.12
N THR A 476 2.47 23.44 -15.31
CA THR A 476 2.66 24.25 -14.09
C THR A 476 2.70 25.74 -14.44
N PHE A 477 3.49 26.14 -15.44
CA PHE A 477 3.60 27.54 -15.85
C PHE A 477 2.31 28.10 -16.47
N ALA A 478 1.59 27.30 -17.26
CA ALA A 478 0.29 27.70 -17.80
C ALA A 478 -0.76 27.95 -16.69
N ARG A 479 -0.70 27.19 -15.58
CA ARG A 479 -1.51 27.44 -14.39
C ARG A 479 -1.10 28.74 -13.69
N LEU A 480 0.20 28.91 -13.44
CA LEU A 480 0.72 30.09 -12.73
C LEU A 480 0.48 31.39 -13.49
N ALA A 481 0.48 31.35 -14.83
CA ALA A 481 0.07 32.49 -15.66
C ALA A 481 -1.36 32.98 -15.37
N ARG A 482 -2.25 32.10 -14.90
CA ARG A 482 -3.64 32.42 -14.54
C ARG A 482 -3.80 32.78 -13.07
N GLU A 483 -3.16 32.02 -12.17
CA GLU A 483 -3.36 32.13 -10.72
C GLU A 483 -2.40 33.13 -10.04
N SER A 484 -1.20 33.31 -10.58
CA SER A 484 -0.17 34.21 -10.01
C SER A 484 0.76 34.74 -11.10
N PRO A 485 0.24 35.57 -12.03
CA PRO A 485 1.00 36.07 -13.17
C PRO A 485 2.19 36.94 -12.75
N SER A 486 2.12 37.64 -11.62
CA SER A 486 3.21 38.45 -11.08
C SER A 486 4.41 37.59 -10.65
N LEU A 487 4.16 36.44 -10.02
CA LEU A 487 5.17 35.45 -9.64
C LEU A 487 5.85 34.84 -10.87
N LEU A 488 5.06 34.42 -11.86
CA LEU A 488 5.60 33.87 -13.11
C LEU A 488 6.46 34.89 -13.86
N ASN A 489 6.02 36.15 -13.94
CA ASN A 489 6.78 37.22 -14.59
C ASN A 489 8.11 37.51 -13.87
N ALA A 490 8.11 37.53 -12.53
CA ALA A 490 9.34 37.72 -11.76
C ALA A 490 10.32 36.56 -12.00
N TYR A 491 9.82 35.33 -12.05
CA TYR A 491 10.60 34.13 -12.34
C TYR A 491 11.27 34.20 -13.72
N GLN A 492 10.51 34.54 -14.77
CA GLN A 492 11.03 34.67 -16.13
C GLN A 492 12.09 35.78 -16.26
N ARG A 493 11.92 36.91 -15.55
CA ARG A 493 12.91 38.00 -15.54
C ARG A 493 14.23 37.58 -14.92
N VAL A 494 14.22 36.77 -13.86
CA VAL A 494 15.45 36.23 -13.25
C VAL A 494 16.20 35.34 -14.24
N LEU A 495 15.49 34.50 -14.99
CA LEU A 495 16.11 33.63 -15.99
C LEU A 495 16.70 34.40 -17.18
N ALA A 496 16.03 35.46 -17.62
CA ALA A 496 16.50 36.29 -18.74
C ALA A 496 17.64 37.24 -18.33
N GLN A 497 17.53 37.84 -17.14
CA GLN A 497 18.48 38.80 -16.62
C GLN A 497 18.63 38.61 -15.10
N PRO A 498 19.60 37.79 -14.64
CA PRO A 498 19.79 37.48 -13.23
C PRO A 498 20.48 38.64 -12.49
N ALA A 499 19.78 39.77 -12.39
CA ALA A 499 20.22 40.95 -11.65
C ALA A 499 19.68 40.91 -10.20
N PRO A 500 20.41 41.48 -9.21
CA PRO A 500 20.01 41.47 -7.80
C PRO A 500 18.57 41.93 -7.54
N ASP A 501 18.11 42.96 -8.26
CA ASP A 501 16.74 43.48 -8.08
C ASP A 501 15.66 42.51 -8.61
N ASN A 502 15.98 41.70 -9.63
CA ASN A 502 15.06 40.68 -10.16
C ASN A 502 14.94 39.49 -9.19
N TRP A 503 16.04 39.11 -8.53
CA TRP A 503 16.03 38.08 -7.49
C TRP A 503 15.20 38.48 -6.28
N ARG A 504 15.36 39.73 -5.82
CA ARG A 504 14.55 40.30 -4.74
C ARG A 504 13.06 40.30 -5.07
N ALA A 505 12.70 40.72 -6.29
CA ALA A 505 11.32 40.72 -6.76
C ALA A 505 10.71 39.31 -6.83
N LEU A 506 11.46 38.29 -7.29
CA LEU A 506 10.98 36.90 -7.30
C LEU A 506 10.72 36.38 -5.89
N ARG A 507 11.61 36.68 -4.93
CA ARG A 507 11.43 36.28 -3.53
C ARG A 507 10.20 36.92 -2.89
N GLU A 508 9.95 38.20 -3.16
CA GLU A 508 8.76 38.91 -2.65
C GLU A 508 7.47 38.30 -3.19
N GLN A 509 7.41 38.00 -4.49
CA GLN A 509 6.23 37.37 -5.09
C GLN A 509 6.01 35.92 -4.59
N PHE A 510 7.08 35.20 -4.28
CA PHE A 510 6.99 33.84 -3.74
C PHE A 510 6.49 33.85 -2.29
N ALA A 511 6.94 34.81 -1.48
CA ALA A 511 6.47 35.01 -0.11
C ALA A 511 5.01 35.49 -0.05
N ASP A 512 4.56 36.26 -1.03
CA ASP A 512 3.16 36.68 -1.14
C ASP A 512 2.22 35.49 -1.45
N ARG A 513 2.62 34.60 -2.36
CA ARG A 513 1.85 33.38 -2.68
C ARG A 513 1.88 32.35 -1.54
N PHE A 514 3.00 32.25 -0.82
CA PHE A 514 3.17 31.34 0.31
C PHE A 514 3.57 32.13 1.55
N PRO A 515 2.61 32.72 2.31
CA PRO A 515 2.88 33.62 3.43
C PRO A 515 3.69 32.96 4.57
N GLU A 516 3.65 31.64 4.63
CA GLU A 516 4.40 30.78 5.55
C GLU A 516 5.92 30.75 5.25
N CYS A 517 6.34 31.30 4.10
CA CYS A 517 7.69 31.17 3.55
C CYS A 517 8.75 32.11 4.19
N THR A 518 8.46 32.73 5.34
CA THR A 518 9.41 33.60 6.05
C THR A 518 10.09 32.91 7.23
N LEU A 519 11.41 32.79 7.17
CA LEU A 519 12.32 32.57 8.31
C LEU A 519 13.30 33.76 8.37
N PRO A 520 14.06 34.03 9.46
CA PRO A 520 13.81 33.96 10.89
C PRO A 520 14.20 35.29 11.61
N PHE A 521 14.11 36.45 10.93
CA PHE A 521 14.69 37.73 11.41
C PHE A 521 13.71 38.92 11.52
N LEU A 522 12.40 38.70 11.43
CA LEU A 522 11.39 39.75 11.63
C LEU A 522 10.68 39.58 12.98
N ASP A 523 11.41 39.76 14.07
CA ASP A 523 10.85 39.96 15.43
C ASP A 523 11.00 41.41 15.92
N LYS A 524 11.09 42.40 15.03
CA LYS A 524 11.09 43.84 15.43
C LYS A 524 10.32 44.82 14.55
N GLY A 525 9.67 44.39 13.48
CA GLY A 525 9.10 45.33 12.49
C GLY A 525 7.59 45.27 12.23
N ALA A 526 6.92 44.15 12.52
CA ALA A 526 5.54 43.92 12.07
C ALA A 526 4.60 43.47 13.20
N GLN A 527 4.85 43.92 14.43
CA GLN A 527 3.98 43.71 15.61
C GLN A 527 2.75 44.63 15.65
N GLU A 528 2.24 45.11 14.52
CA GLU A 528 1.02 45.92 14.50
C GLU A 528 0.00 45.38 13.50
N ARG A 529 -0.61 44.23 13.83
CA ARG A 529 -2.06 43.96 13.79
C ARG A 529 -2.31 42.43 13.81
N ARG A 530 -2.74 41.95 14.99
CA ARG A 530 -3.86 41.02 15.26
C ARG A 530 -4.09 39.90 14.23
N GLN A 531 -4.20 38.60 14.52
CA GLN A 531 -4.45 37.80 15.72
C GLN A 531 -4.25 36.35 15.25
N PHE A 532 -3.54 35.50 15.99
CA PHE A 532 -3.82 34.06 15.95
C PHE A 532 -4.09 33.60 17.38
N VAL A 533 -5.28 33.06 17.57
CA VAL A 533 -5.71 32.28 18.73
C VAL A 533 -5.26 30.84 18.47
N GLU A 534 -4.76 30.18 19.52
CA GLU A 534 -4.20 28.82 19.52
C GLU A 534 -5.06 27.75 18.83
#